data_AF-A0A917WR78-F1
#
_entry.id   AF-A0A917WR78-F1
#
_cell.length_a   1.000
_cell.length_b   1.000
_cell.length_c   1.000
_cell.angle_alpha   90.00
_cell.angle_beta   90.00
_cell.angle_gamma   90.00
#
_symmetry.space_group_name_H-M   'P 1'
#
loop_
_entity.id
_entity.type
_entity.pdbx_description
1 polymer ?
#
loop_
_entity_poly.entity_id
_entity_poly.type
_entity_poly.pdbx_seq_one_letter_code
_entity_poly.pdbx_strand_id
1 'polypeptide(L)'
;MLEDQPTSREELRDAFGDDVYRIVHDCTDADADERTRLTWWERKRAHLGRMGGASDESLLVIAADKVCSLQSLVDDLHRFGPVLFATSTRTADELLWNYREVLGLLAARLGDRPVVARLRRLVGEFMELAVPQPR
;
A
#
# COMPACT_ATOMS: atom_id res chain seq x y z
N MET A 1 7.86 -10.30 -3.55
CA MET A 1 7.18 -9.70 -4.72
C MET A 1 8.24 -9.22 -5.70
N LEU A 2 7.88 -8.81 -6.93
CA LEU A 2 8.81 -8.18 -7.89
C LEU A 2 9.64 -7.02 -7.28
N GLU A 3 9.14 -6.43 -6.20
CA GLU A 3 9.80 -5.35 -5.46
C GLU A 3 10.99 -5.78 -4.60
N ASP A 4 11.03 -7.05 -4.17
CA ASP A 4 11.97 -7.52 -3.14
C ASP A 4 12.87 -8.68 -3.60
N GLN A 5 12.58 -9.25 -4.77
CA GLN A 5 13.35 -10.35 -5.34
C GLN A 5 13.67 -10.09 -6.82
N PRO A 6 14.83 -10.56 -7.31
CA PRO A 6 15.28 -10.37 -8.69
C PRO A 6 14.53 -11.27 -9.68
N THR A 7 13.25 -11.54 -9.46
CA THR A 7 12.42 -12.32 -10.38
C THR A 7 12.08 -11.44 -11.58
N SER A 8 12.32 -11.94 -12.79
CA SER A 8 12.05 -11.18 -14.01
C SER A 8 10.56 -11.20 -14.35
N ARG A 9 10.12 -10.20 -15.12
CA ARG A 9 8.74 -10.11 -15.63
C ARG A 9 8.40 -11.30 -16.54
N GLU A 10 9.39 -11.85 -17.24
CA GLU A 10 9.26 -13.01 -18.14
C GLU A 10 9.14 -14.31 -17.34
N GLU A 11 9.96 -14.49 -16.31
CA GLU A 11 9.89 -15.66 -15.42
C GLU A 11 8.52 -15.81 -14.74
N LEU A 12 7.90 -14.69 -14.35
CA LEU A 12 6.56 -14.67 -13.76
C LEU A 12 5.47 -15.08 -14.76
N ARG A 13 5.58 -14.64 -16.01
CA ARG A 13 4.63 -15.02 -17.08
C ARG A 13 4.77 -16.49 -17.42
N ASP A 14 5.99 -16.98 -17.56
CA ASP A 14 6.25 -18.38 -17.91
C ASP A 14 5.79 -19.35 -16.81
N ALA A 15 5.92 -18.95 -15.54
CA ALA A 15 5.54 -19.80 -14.42
C ALA A 15 4.04 -19.77 -14.09
N PHE A 16 3.37 -18.62 -14.25
CA PHE A 16 2.01 -18.41 -13.71
C PHE A 16 0.99 -17.86 -14.71
N GLY A 17 1.42 -17.52 -15.93
CA GLY A 17 0.57 -16.95 -16.97
C GLY A 17 0.30 -15.45 -16.83
N ASP A 18 -0.30 -14.89 -17.88
CA ASP A 18 -0.50 -13.44 -18.02
C ASP A 18 -1.47 -12.83 -17.00
N ASP A 19 -2.45 -13.60 -16.52
CA ASP A 19 -3.42 -13.11 -15.53
C ASP A 19 -2.78 -12.85 -14.16
N VAL A 20 -1.96 -13.79 -13.68
CA VAL A 20 -1.22 -13.62 -12.43
C VAL A 20 -0.16 -12.53 -12.58
N TYR A 21 0.54 -12.50 -13.72
CA TYR A 21 1.49 -11.45 -14.02
C TYR A 21 0.85 -10.06 -13.94
N ARG A 22 -0.34 -9.88 -14.54
CA ARG A 22 -1.07 -8.60 -14.50
C ARG A 22 -1.40 -8.17 -13.07
N ILE A 23 -1.90 -9.09 -12.24
CA ILE A 23 -2.19 -8.79 -10.84
C ILE A 23 -0.92 -8.38 -10.09
N VAL A 24 0.16 -9.16 -10.22
CA VAL A 24 1.45 -8.87 -9.57
C VAL A 24 2.01 -7.53 -10.04
N HIS A 25 1.91 -7.24 -11.33
CA HIS A 25 2.32 -5.98 -11.93
C HIS A 25 1.52 -4.80 -11.36
N ASP A 26 0.19 -4.92 -11.32
CA ASP A 26 -0.68 -3.86 -10.81
C ASP A 26 -0.47 -3.59 -9.32
N CYS A 27 -0.09 -4.61 -8.55
CA CYS A 27 0.24 -4.47 -7.13
C CYS A 27 1.60 -3.82 -6.88
N THR A 28 2.47 -3.76 -7.90
CA THR A 28 3.83 -3.24 -7.76
C THR A 28 3.81 -1.70 -7.76
N ASP A 29 4.28 -1.09 -6.66
CA ASP A 29 4.44 0.35 -6.48
C ASP A 29 5.49 0.92 -7.43
N ALA A 30 6.62 0.25 -7.51
CA ALA A 30 7.72 0.58 -8.40
C ALA A 30 8.69 -0.60 -8.54
N ASP A 31 9.25 -0.78 -9.73
CA ASP A 31 10.32 -1.75 -9.92
C ASP A 31 11.68 -1.25 -9.39
N ALA A 32 12.70 -2.10 -9.43
CA ALA A 32 14.01 -1.80 -8.86
C ALA A 32 14.68 -0.55 -9.47
N ASP A 33 14.46 -0.30 -10.77
CA ASP A 33 15.02 0.86 -11.46
C ASP A 33 14.29 2.14 -11.04
N GLU A 34 12.96 2.09 -11.01
CA GLU A 34 12.11 3.19 -10.55
C GLU A 34 12.38 3.53 -9.07
N ARG A 35 12.63 2.54 -8.21
CA ARG A 35 12.99 2.76 -6.79
C ARG A 35 14.32 3.50 -6.62
N THR A 36 15.22 3.38 -7.60
CA THR A 36 16.52 4.07 -7.61
C THR A 36 16.38 5.50 -8.10
N ARG A 37 15.54 5.74 -9.11
CA ARG A 37 15.45 7.05 -9.79
C ARG A 37 14.38 7.97 -9.23
N LEU A 38 13.30 7.42 -8.67
CA LEU A 38 12.13 8.19 -8.23
C LEU A 38 12.05 8.29 -6.71
N THR A 39 11.62 9.45 -6.24
CA THR A 39 11.30 9.67 -4.82
C THR A 39 10.10 8.83 -4.40
N TRP A 40 9.96 8.60 -3.10
CA TRP A 40 8.79 7.90 -2.55
C TRP A 40 7.47 8.54 -2.98
N TRP A 41 7.39 9.87 -2.97
CA TRP A 41 6.22 10.64 -3.35
C TRP A 41 5.85 10.44 -4.83
N GLU A 42 6.83 10.47 -5.72
CA GLU A 42 6.63 10.22 -7.15
C GLU A 42 6.10 8.80 -7.40
N ARG A 43 6.69 7.80 -6.73
CA ARG A 43 6.26 6.40 -6.86
C ARG A 43 4.83 6.20 -6.36
N LYS A 44 4.49 6.73 -5.18
CA LYS A 44 3.13 6.63 -4.63
C LYS A 44 2.09 7.32 -5.52
N ARG A 45 2.40 8.50 -6.07
CA ARG A 45 1.49 9.19 -7.01
C ARG A 45 1.33 8.44 -8.32
N ALA A 46 2.42 7.90 -8.88
CA ALA A 46 2.38 7.10 -10.09
C ALA A 46 1.54 5.82 -9.88
N HIS A 47 1.75 5.12 -8.77
CA HIS A 47 0.99 3.93 -8.42
C HIS A 47 -0.51 4.24 -8.22
N LEU A 48 -0.86 5.30 -7.49
CA LEU A 48 -2.26 5.78 -7.39
C LEU A 48 -2.89 6.05 -8.76
N GLY A 49 -2.13 6.64 -9.68
CA GLY A 49 -2.57 6.85 -11.07
C GLY A 49 -2.87 5.53 -11.78
N ARG A 50 -1.99 4.52 -11.65
CA ARG A 50 -2.18 3.19 -12.25
C ARG A 50 -3.37 2.45 -11.64
N MET A 51 -3.55 2.52 -10.33
CA MET A 51 -4.69 1.91 -9.62
C MET A 51 -6.03 2.35 -10.20
N GLY A 52 -6.14 3.60 -10.68
CA GLY A 52 -7.36 4.12 -11.30
C GLY A 52 -7.84 3.30 -12.50
N GLY A 53 -6.93 2.67 -13.25
CA GLY A 53 -7.22 1.82 -14.41
C GLY A 53 -7.11 0.31 -14.13
N ALA A 54 -6.75 -0.10 -12.91
CA ALA A 54 -6.55 -1.50 -12.58
C ALA A 54 -7.88 -2.29 -12.52
N SER A 55 -7.78 -3.60 -12.72
CA SER A 55 -8.92 -4.52 -12.58
C SER A 55 -9.41 -4.62 -11.13
N ASP A 56 -10.67 -5.00 -10.93
CA ASP A 56 -11.23 -5.16 -9.59
C ASP A 56 -10.49 -6.27 -8.80
N GLU A 57 -10.02 -7.33 -9.49
CA GLU A 57 -9.19 -8.39 -8.94
C GLU A 57 -7.86 -7.85 -8.42
N SER A 58 -7.15 -7.05 -9.24
CA SER A 58 -5.91 -6.39 -8.83
C SER A 58 -6.15 -5.47 -7.62
N LEU A 59 -7.24 -4.69 -7.64
CA LEU A 59 -7.58 -3.79 -6.53
C LEU A 59 -7.91 -4.54 -5.24
N LEU A 60 -8.52 -5.72 -5.31
CA LEU A 60 -8.77 -6.57 -4.14
C LEU A 60 -7.46 -7.07 -3.52
N VAL A 61 -6.50 -7.47 -4.35
CA VAL A 61 -5.17 -7.89 -3.87
C VAL A 61 -4.43 -6.71 -3.25
N ILE A 62 -4.46 -5.53 -3.87
CA ILE A 62 -3.90 -4.30 -3.29
C ILE A 62 -4.55 -3.96 -1.95
N ALA A 63 -5.88 -4.07 -1.85
CA ALA A 63 -6.60 -3.83 -0.61
C ALA A 63 -6.15 -4.79 0.50
N ALA A 64 -5.98 -6.08 0.18
CA ALA A 64 -5.50 -7.08 1.12
C ALA A 64 -4.06 -6.79 1.59
N ASP A 65 -3.16 -6.46 0.66
CA ASP A 65 -1.78 -6.05 0.96
C ASP A 65 -1.75 -4.85 1.92
N LYS A 66 -2.56 -3.82 1.66
CA LYS A 66 -2.62 -2.61 2.49
C LYS A 66 -3.20 -2.89 3.87
N VAL A 67 -4.19 -3.79 3.97
CA VAL A 67 -4.70 -4.26 5.27
C VAL A 67 -3.60 -4.96 6.07
N CYS A 68 -2.89 -5.92 5.48
CA CYS A 68 -1.83 -6.65 6.17
C CYS A 68 -0.69 -5.75 6.60
N SER A 69 -0.26 -4.85 5.72
CA SER A 69 0.82 -3.88 5.98
C SER A 69 0.44 -2.91 7.09
N LEU A 70 -0.77 -2.33 7.03
CA LEU A 70 -1.22 -1.36 8.03
C LEU A 70 -1.55 -2.02 9.37
N GLN A 71 -2.09 -3.24 9.36
CA GLN A 71 -2.35 -3.99 10.58
C GLN A 71 -1.07 -4.19 11.38
N SER A 72 -0.01 -4.67 10.73
CA SER A 72 1.28 -4.89 11.38
C SER A 72 1.81 -3.60 12.01
N LEU A 73 1.71 -2.47 11.28
CA LEU A 73 2.13 -1.17 11.79
C LEU A 73 1.28 -0.68 12.97
N VAL A 74 -0.04 -0.88 12.93
CA VAL A 74 -0.96 -0.54 14.04
C VAL A 74 -0.64 -1.38 15.28
N ASP A 75 -0.42 -2.69 15.11
CA ASP A 75 -0.07 -3.59 16.21
C ASP A 75 1.27 -3.19 16.85
N ASP A 76 2.26 -2.79 16.04
CA ASP A 76 3.53 -2.25 16.52
C ASP A 76 3.34 -0.91 17.24
N LEU A 77 2.48 -0.02 16.73
CA LEU A 77 2.17 1.25 17.40
C LEU A 77 1.47 1.05 18.73
N HIS A 78 0.60 0.05 18.87
CA HIS A 78 0.05 -0.31 20.17
C HIS A 78 1.12 -0.76 21.16
N ARG A 79 2.14 -1.48 20.69
CA ARG A 79 3.18 -2.05 21.54
C ARG A 79 4.26 -1.03 21.93
N PHE A 80 4.69 -0.20 20.99
CA PHE A 80 5.86 0.67 21.13
C PHE A 80 5.51 2.15 21.11
N GLY A 81 4.32 2.51 20.62
CA GLY A 81 3.88 3.90 20.49
C GLY A 81 4.53 4.65 19.32
N PRO A 82 4.30 5.97 19.22
CA PRO A 82 4.79 6.81 18.12
C PRO A 82 6.32 6.88 17.99
N VAL A 83 7.07 6.40 18.98
CA VAL A 83 8.55 6.38 18.97
C VAL A 83 9.13 5.66 17.75
N LEU A 84 8.37 4.72 17.16
CA LEU A 84 8.74 4.03 15.93
C LEU A 84 9.05 4.99 14.77
N PHE A 85 8.44 6.17 14.76
CA PHE A 85 8.68 7.18 13.73
C PHE A 85 9.99 7.95 13.92
N ALA A 86 10.64 7.89 15.08
CA ALA A 86 11.89 8.61 15.33
C ALA A 86 13.05 8.12 14.45
N THR A 87 13.05 6.84 14.07
CA THR A 87 14.05 6.23 13.19
C THR A 87 13.50 5.85 11.82
N SER A 88 12.21 6.10 11.58
CA SER A 88 11.56 5.79 10.32
C SER A 88 12.06 6.73 9.22
N THR A 89 12.25 6.20 8.03
CA THR A 89 12.57 7.01 6.86
C THR A 89 11.39 7.90 6.44
N ARG A 90 10.15 7.52 6.78
CA ARG A 90 8.90 8.23 6.45
C ARG A 90 8.19 8.71 7.71
N THR A 91 7.53 9.86 7.64
CA THR A 91 6.73 10.37 8.77
C THR A 91 5.36 9.69 8.85
N ALA A 92 4.71 9.78 10.02
CA ALA A 92 3.33 9.33 10.20
C ALA A 92 2.38 10.01 9.21
N ASP A 93 2.56 11.31 8.97
CA ASP A 93 1.72 12.09 8.05
C ASP A 93 1.87 11.64 6.58
N GLU A 94 3.11 11.34 6.15
CA GLU A 94 3.36 10.83 4.80
C GLU A 94 2.64 9.49 4.60
N LEU A 95 2.77 8.56 5.55
CA LEU A 95 2.08 7.27 5.50
C LEU A 95 0.56 7.44 5.55
N LEU A 96 0.06 8.30 6.44
CA LEU A 96 -1.37 8.56 6.59
C LEU A 96 -1.96 9.12 5.28
N TRP A 97 -1.27 10.06 4.64
CA TRP A 97 -1.67 10.57 3.33
C TRP A 97 -1.81 9.41 2.32
N ASN A 98 -0.80 8.56 2.19
CA ASN A 98 -0.83 7.48 1.22
C ASN A 98 -1.98 6.49 1.48
N TYR A 99 -2.16 6.07 2.73
CA TYR A 99 -3.24 5.15 3.07
C TYR A 99 -4.63 5.77 2.86
N ARG A 100 -4.80 7.08 3.08
CA ARG A 100 -6.08 7.78 2.82
C ARG A 100 -6.38 7.87 1.33
N GLU A 101 -5.40 8.21 0.50
CA GLU A 101 -5.59 8.26 -0.97
C GLU A 101 -5.94 6.87 -1.52
N VAL A 102 -5.19 5.84 -1.09
CA VAL A 102 -5.46 4.45 -1.50
C VAL A 102 -6.84 4.01 -1.05
N LEU A 103 -7.22 4.27 0.21
CA LEU A 103 -8.54 3.95 0.72
C LEU A 103 -9.65 4.67 -0.05
N GLY A 104 -9.47 5.94 -0.40
CA GLY A 104 -10.43 6.70 -1.19
C GLY A 104 -10.68 6.08 -2.56
N LEU A 105 -9.60 5.72 -3.27
CA LEU A 105 -9.68 5.05 -4.57
C LEU A 105 -10.35 3.68 -4.45
N LEU A 106 -9.92 2.87 -3.48
CA LEU A 106 -10.49 1.54 -3.27
C LEU A 106 -11.97 1.61 -2.87
N ALA A 107 -12.39 2.57 -2.05
CA ALA A 107 -13.79 2.76 -1.70
C ALA A 107 -14.63 3.19 -2.91
N ALA A 108 -14.10 4.07 -3.76
CA ALA A 108 -14.79 4.51 -4.97
C ALA A 108 -14.96 3.38 -6.00
N ARG A 109 -13.94 2.53 -6.15
CA ARG A 109 -13.94 1.42 -7.12
C ARG A 109 -14.61 0.15 -6.60
N LEU A 110 -14.38 -0.19 -5.33
CA LEU A 110 -14.81 -1.46 -4.75
C LEU A 110 -15.97 -1.36 -3.76
N GLY A 111 -16.41 -0.15 -3.39
CA GLY A 111 -17.46 0.07 -2.41
C GLY A 111 -17.08 -0.39 -1.00
N ASP A 112 -18.07 -0.80 -0.22
CA ASP A 112 -17.91 -1.22 1.17
C ASP A 112 -17.66 -2.73 1.34
N ARG A 113 -16.94 -3.34 0.39
CA ARG A 113 -16.49 -4.73 0.55
C ARG A 113 -15.72 -4.90 1.88
N PRO A 114 -15.77 -6.07 2.54
CA PRO A 114 -15.20 -6.27 3.87
C PRO A 114 -13.72 -5.86 4.01
N VAL A 115 -12.91 -6.07 2.97
CA VAL A 115 -11.50 -5.67 2.95
C VAL A 115 -11.31 -4.14 3.00
N VAL A 116 -12.15 -3.39 2.27
CA VAL A 116 -12.13 -1.92 2.27
C VAL A 116 -12.60 -1.38 3.62
N ALA A 117 -13.66 -1.98 4.18
CA ALA A 117 -14.14 -1.63 5.51
C ALA A 117 -13.09 -1.93 6.60
N ARG A 118 -12.32 -3.01 6.47
CA ARG A 118 -11.19 -3.31 7.37
C ARG A 118 -10.10 -2.25 7.23
N LEU A 119 -9.69 -1.93 6.00
CA LEU A 119 -8.68 -0.89 5.76
C LEU A 119 -9.12 0.45 6.36
N ARG A 120 -10.38 0.84 6.18
CA ARG A 120 -10.95 2.08 6.73
C ARG A 120 -10.80 2.17 8.25
N ARG A 121 -11.10 1.08 8.97
CA ARG A 121 -10.93 1.03 10.43
C ARG A 121 -9.46 1.19 10.82
N LEU A 122 -8.57 0.48 10.14
CA LEU A 122 -7.13 0.56 10.41
C LEU A 122 -6.55 1.93 10.13
N VAL A 123 -7.03 2.65 9.11
CA VAL A 123 -6.64 4.04 8.84
C VAL A 123 -7.08 4.97 9.97
N GLY A 124 -8.27 4.76 10.53
CA GLY A 124 -8.75 5.51 11.70
C GLY A 124 -7.87 5.26 12.93
N GLU A 125 -7.62 4.00 13.23
CA GLU A 125 -6.78 3.58 14.35
C GLU A 125 -5.33 4.08 14.21
N PHE A 126 -4.76 3.97 13.01
CA PHE A 126 -3.45 4.53 12.71
C PHE A 126 -3.40 6.05 12.94
N MET A 127 -4.44 6.78 12.52
CA MET A 127 -4.51 8.24 12.76
C MET A 127 -4.51 8.57 14.26
N GLU A 128 -5.24 7.81 15.06
CA GLU A 128 -5.33 8.01 16.51
C GLU A 128 -4.00 7.71 17.22
N LEU A 129 -3.29 6.66 16.78
CA LEU A 129 -2.07 6.19 17.42
C LEU A 129 -0.82 6.93 16.95
N ALA A 130 -0.73 7.27 15.67
CA ALA A 130 0.49 7.77 15.04
C ALA A 130 0.63 9.29 15.06
N VAL A 131 -0.50 10.02 15.05
CA VAL A 131 -0.50 11.49 15.00
C VAL A 131 -0.72 12.03 16.42
N PRO A 132 0.24 12.80 16.99
CA PRO A 132 0.05 13.42 18.29
C PRO A 132 -1.20 14.32 18.28
N GLN A 133 -2.16 14.04 19.16
CA GLN A 133 -3.31 14.92 19.31
C GLN A 133 -2.86 16.28 19.84
N PRO A 134 -3.31 17.41 19.26
CA PRO A 134 -3.00 18.72 19.81
C PRO A 134 -3.55 18.81 21.24
N ARG A 135 -2.70 19.26 22.15
CA ARG A 135 -2.99 19.39 23.58
C ARG A 135 -3.86 20.62 23.87
#